data_AF-A0A382PLZ6-F1
#
_entry.id   AF-A0A382PLZ6-F1
#
_cell.length_a   1.000
_cell.length_b   1.000
_cell.length_c   1.000
_cell.angle_alpha   90.00
_cell.angle_beta   90.00
_cell.angle_gamma   90.00
#
_symmetry.space_group_name_H-M   'P 1'
#
loop_
_entity.id
_entity.type
_entity.pdbx_description
1 polymer ?
#
loop_
_entity_poly.entity_id
_entity_poly.type
_entity_poly.pdbx_seq_one_letter_code
_entity_poly.pdbx_strand_id
1 'polypeptide(L)' 'KEVNLIAKKISNKSSLTLKIGKKAFYDQAEMKIVDAYNYASDVMIKNMMETDSEEGIKAFIEKRKPKWN' A
#
# COMPACT_ATOMS: atom_id res chain seq x y z
N LYS A 1 -4.11 20.71 14.79
CA LYS A 1 -3.60 19.56 15.58
C LYS A 1 -3.90 18.22 14.91
N GLU A 2 -5.12 17.99 14.41
CA GLU A 2 -5.54 16.74 13.77
C GLU A 2 -4.83 16.40 12.45
N VAL A 3 -4.70 17.36 11.53
CA VAL A 3 -3.99 17.17 10.24
C VAL A 3 -2.59 16.60 10.46
N ASN A 4 -1.83 17.15 11.42
CA ASN A 4 -0.48 16.67 11.72
C ASN A 4 -0.47 15.24 12.27
N LEU A 5 -1.50 14.84 13.02
CA LEU A 5 -1.62 13.45 13.51
C LEU A 5 -1.87 12.49 12.35
N ILE A 6 -2.75 12.85 11.42
CA ILE A 6 -3.06 12.04 10.24
C ILE A 6 -1.85 11.97 9.31
N ALA A 7 -1.21 13.12 9.04
CA ALA A 7 0.00 13.18 8.22
C ALA A 7 1.11 12.28 8.78
N LYS A 8 1.32 12.31 10.11
CA LYS A 8 2.30 11.44 10.78
C LYS A 8 1.94 9.96 10.70
N LYS A 9 0.65 9.60 10.74
CA LYS A 9 0.21 8.21 10.56
C LYS A 9 0.51 7.72 9.14
N ILE A 10 0.26 8.56 8.13
CA ILE A 10 0.52 8.24 6.72
C ILE A 10 2.03 8.15 6.46
N SER A 11 2.82 9.10 6.95
CA SER A 11 4.28 9.14 6.74
C SER A 11 5.03 7.97 7.38
N ASN A 12 4.40 7.25 8.32
CA ASN A 12 4.99 6.07 8.95
C ASN A 12 4.80 4.77 8.13
N LYS A 13 4.23 4.85 6.93
CA LYS A 13 4.03 3.72 6.01
C LYS A 13 5.03 3.80 4.84
N SER A 14 5.22 2.71 4.12
CA SER A 14 6.01 2.72 2.88
C SER A 14 5.44 3.73 1.88
N SER A 15 6.29 4.64 1.41
CA SER A 15 5.91 5.64 0.41
C SER A 15 5.56 5.00 -0.93
N LEU A 16 6.28 3.92 -1.30
CA LEU A 16 6.07 3.15 -2.52
C LEU A 16 4.72 2.43 -2.50
N THR A 17 4.43 1.68 -1.43
CA THR A 17 3.14 0.98 -1.28
C THR A 17 1.96 1.93 -1.27
N LEU A 18 2.08 3.09 -0.58
CA LEU A 18 1.04 4.12 -0.58
C LEU A 18 0.80 4.69 -2.00
N LYS A 19 1.86 4.93 -2.76
CA LYS A 19 1.77 5.42 -4.15
C LYS A 19 1.03 4.41 -5.03
N ILE A 20 1.40 3.13 -4.96
CA ILE A 20 0.77 2.05 -5.75
C ILE A 20 -0.72 1.94 -5.40
N GLY A 21 -1.04 1.81 -4.11
CA GLY A 21 -2.44 1.67 -3.66
C GLY A 21 -3.30 2.87 -4.00
N LYS A 22 -2.78 4.10 -3.83
CA LYS A 22 -3.53 5.32 -4.17
C LYS A 22 -3.79 5.42 -5.67
N LYS A 23 -2.80 5.09 -6.51
CA LYS A 23 -3.00 5.08 -7.97
C LYS A 23 -4.07 4.06 -8.35
N ALA A 24 -3.96 2.83 -7.86
CA ALA A 24 -4.91 1.77 -8.15
C ALA A 24 -6.34 2.11 -7.69
N PHE A 25 -6.47 2.77 -6.53
CA PHE A 25 -7.77 3.24 -6.05
C PHE A 25 -8.47 4.18 -7.02
N TYR A 26 -7.75 5.15 -7.61
CA TYR A 26 -8.35 6.06 -8.58
C TYR A 26 -8.58 5.39 -9.94
N ASP A 27 -7.65 4.56 -10.41
CA ASP A 27 -7.82 3.88 -11.70
C ASP A 27 -9.04 2.94 -11.68
N GLN A 28 -9.24 2.18 -10.59
CA GLN A 28 -10.35 1.22 -10.52
C GLN A 28 -11.72 1.88 -10.39
N ALA A 29 -11.80 3.15 -9.97
CA ALA A 29 -13.06 3.83 -9.72
C ALA A 29 -13.90 4.01 -10.99
N GLU A 30 -13.25 4.07 -12.15
CA GLU A 30 -13.88 4.20 -13.46
C GLU A 30 -14.16 2.84 -14.13
N MET A 31 -13.79 1.73 -13.49
CA MET A 31 -13.92 0.38 -14.05
C MET A 31 -15.25 -0.26 -13.66
N LYS A 32 -15.72 -1.21 -14.50
CA LYS A 32 -16.78 -2.13 -14.08
C LYS A 32 -16.25 -3.04 -12.97
N ILE A 33 -17.14 -3.50 -12.10
CA ILE A 33 -16.76 -4.27 -10.91
C ILE A 33 -15.86 -5.47 -11.20
N VAL A 34 -16.16 -6.25 -12.25
CA VAL A 34 -15.37 -7.43 -12.64
C VAL A 34 -13.95 -7.03 -13.06
N ASP A 35 -13.84 -5.95 -13.85
CA ASP A 35 -12.55 -5.44 -14.32
C ASP A 35 -11.74 -4.85 -13.16
N ALA A 36 -12.39 -4.14 -12.24
CA ALA A 36 -11.78 -3.61 -11.02
C ALA A 36 -11.18 -4.74 -10.15
N TYR A 37 -11.90 -5.87 -9.99
CA TYR A 37 -11.38 -7.02 -9.24
C TYR A 37 -10.15 -7.64 -9.89
N ASN A 38 -10.17 -7.84 -11.21
CA ASN A 38 -9.02 -8.37 -11.95
C ASN A 38 -7.82 -7.41 -11.82
N TYR A 39 -8.05 -6.13 -12.05
CA TYR A 39 -7.02 -5.09 -11.94
C TYR A 39 -6.41 -5.01 -10.54
N ALA A 40 -7.23 -4.95 -9.50
CA ALA A 40 -6.77 -4.88 -8.12
C ALA A 40 -5.95 -6.11 -7.73
N SER A 41 -6.33 -7.30 -8.22
CA SER A 41 -5.59 -8.54 -7.99
C SER A 41 -4.18 -8.47 -8.60
N ASP A 42 -4.07 -8.02 -9.86
CA ASP A 42 -2.77 -7.84 -10.53
C ASP A 42 -1.89 -6.80 -9.82
N VAL A 43 -2.49 -5.70 -9.36
CA VAL A 43 -1.78 -4.67 -8.58
C VAL A 43 -1.26 -5.25 -7.27
N MET A 44 -2.06 -6.04 -6.55
CA MET A 44 -1.64 -6.68 -5.31
C MET A 44 -0.47 -7.63 -5.55
N ILE A 45 -0.50 -8.46 -6.60
CA ILE A 45 0.61 -9.36 -6.95
C ILE A 45 1.89 -8.57 -7.21
N LYS A 46 1.81 -7.49 -8.01
CA LYS A 46 2.97 -6.64 -8.29
C LYS A 46 3.51 -5.98 -7.03
N ASN A 47 2.62 -5.41 -6.20
CA ASN A 47 3.00 -4.78 -4.95
C ASN A 47 3.67 -5.78 -3.99
N MET A 48 3.27 -7.05 -3.99
CA MET A 48 3.90 -8.10 -3.16
C MET A 48 5.35 -8.41 -3.55
N MET A 49 5.76 -8.09 -4.77
CA MET A 49 7.15 -8.27 -5.24
C MET A 49 8.07 -7.12 -4.85
N GLU A 50 7.54 -6.05 -4.25
CA GLU A 50 8.32 -4.90 -3.80
C GLU A 50 9.00 -5.17 -2.44
N THR A 51 10.23 -4.70 -2.28
CA THR A 51 11.04 -4.90 -1.05
C THR A 51 10.35 -4.40 0.21
N ASP A 52 9.65 -3.27 0.12
CA ASP A 52 8.90 -2.72 1.26
C ASP A 52 7.71 -3.59 1.66
N SER A 53 7.09 -4.34 0.72
CA SER A 53 6.03 -5.28 1.06
C SER A 53 6.58 -6.48 1.82
N GLU A 54 7.71 -7.03 1.38
CA GLU A 54 8.40 -8.11 2.08
C GLU A 54 8.78 -7.69 3.52
N GLU A 55 9.42 -6.53 3.67
CA GLU A 55 9.81 -5.98 4.97
C GLU A 55 8.59 -5.68 5.85
N GLY A 56 7.52 -5.14 5.29
CA GLY A 56 6.28 -4.87 6.01
C GLY A 56 5.65 -6.14 6.59
N ILE A 57 5.59 -7.21 5.79
CA ILE A 57 5.09 -8.52 6.22
C ILE A 57 6.00 -9.12 7.29
N LYS A 58 7.31 -9.13 7.06
CA LYS A 58 8.29 -9.66 8.01
C LYS A 58 8.23 -8.91 9.34
N ALA A 59 8.22 -7.58 9.31
CA ALA A 59 8.13 -6.76 10.51
C ALA A 59 6.84 -7.00 11.31
N PHE A 60 5.72 -7.21 10.60
CA PHE A 60 4.45 -7.56 11.23
C PHE A 60 4.51 -8.92 11.94
N ILE A 61 5.02 -9.95 11.26
CA ILE A 61 5.18 -11.30 11.83
C ILE A 61 6.12 -11.27 13.05
N GLU A 62 7.22 -10.51 12.95
CA GLU A 62 8.23 -10.36 14.00
C GLU A 62 7.83 -9.35 15.10
N LYS A 63 6.66 -8.71 15.01
CA LYS A 63 6.13 -7.70 15.96
C LYS A 63 7.08 -6.53 16.20
N ARG A 64 7.82 -6.11 15.18
CA ARG A 64 8.73 -4.96 15.22
C ARG A 64 8.26 -3.84 14.30
N LYS A 65 8.91 -2.68 14.41
CA LYS A 65 8.69 -1.60 13.43
C LYS A 65 9.37 -1.96 12.10
N PRO A 66 8.70 -1.73 10.97
CA PRO A 66 9.30 -1.89 9.66
C PRO A 66 10.31 -0.77 9.36
N LYS A 67 11.30 -1.08 8.52
CA LYS A 67 12.29 -0.15 7.98
C LYS A 67 12.04 0.05 6.50
N TRP A 68 11.38 1.14 6.14
CA TRP A 68 11.10 1.49 4.74
C TRP A 68 12.34 2.05 4.06
N ASN A 69 12.42 1.87 2.74
CA ASN A 69 13.44 2.48 1.88
C ASN A 69 13.07 3.90 1.43
#